data_AF-A0A701Y955-F1
#
_entry.id   AF-A0A701Y955-F1
#
_cell.length_a   1.000
_cell.length_b   1.000
_cell.length_c   1.000
_cell.angle_alpha   90.00
_cell.angle_beta   90.00
_cell.angle_gamma   90.00
#
_symmetry.space_group_name_H-M   'P 1'
#
loop_
_entity.id
_entity.type
_entity.pdbx_description
1 polymer ?
#
loop_
_entity_poly.entity_id
_entity_poly.type
_entity_poly.pdbx_seq_one_letter_code
_entity_poly.pdbx_strand_id
1 'polypeptide(L)'
;LAIPRVGQEVIVDFLNGDPDQPIIMGRTYHQDNRSPGSLPGTKTQMTIRSKTYKGDGFNELRFEDATGKEELYMHAQKDMTTEVLHDRTTTVNNNHTETVVVGQTVNVGTKKEGGHDQKITVANDQKITVQNNQTLNVNNDRKKDVGNNQDSKVVGDDTEAVEKSQNITVGKDYTLTVTNSLTIKVGECVLKMNKDGTILLNGV
;
A
#
# COMPACT_ATOMS: atom_id res chain seq x y z
N LEU A 1 -2.93 31.23 10.92
CA LEU A 1 -1.91 32.21 11.34
C LEU A 1 -0.55 31.73 10.86
N ALA A 2 0.02 32.33 9.82
CA ALA A 2 1.37 32.02 9.36
C ALA A 2 2.35 32.99 10.04
N ILE A 3 2.91 32.57 11.18
CA ILE A 3 3.89 33.39 11.90
C ILE A 3 5.14 33.50 11.01
N PRO A 4 5.60 34.73 10.71
CA PRO A 4 6.85 34.92 9.96
C PRO A 4 8.01 34.20 10.62
N ARG A 5 8.85 33.55 9.82
CA ARG A 5 10.03 32.83 10.32
C ARG A 5 11.24 33.76 10.34
N VAL A 6 12.24 33.43 11.17
CA VAL A 6 13.54 34.12 11.19
C VAL A 6 14.11 34.20 9.77
N GLY A 7 14.44 35.40 9.31
CA GLY A 7 14.94 35.68 7.95
C GLY A 7 13.85 35.98 6.90
N GLN A 8 12.58 36.11 7.30
CA GLN A 8 11.52 36.68 6.46
C GLN A 8 11.32 38.16 6.79
N GLU A 9 11.35 39.02 5.78
CA GLU A 9 10.92 40.40 5.92
C GLU A 9 9.39 40.49 6.00
N VAL A 10 8.93 41.41 6.84
CA VAL A 10 7.53 41.60 7.16
C VAL A 10 7.18 43.08 7.07
N ILE A 11 5.95 43.36 6.63
CA ILE A 11 5.35 44.68 6.75
C ILE A 11 4.75 44.74 8.16
N VAL A 12 5.28 45.64 8.98
CA VAL A 12 4.77 45.93 10.33
C VAL A 12 3.93 47.19 10.27
N ASP A 13 2.75 47.15 10.85
CA ASP A 13 1.95 48.32 11.18
C ASP A 13 1.75 48.36 12.70
N PHE A 14 1.18 49.42 13.24
CA PHE A 14 1.06 49.63 14.68
C PHE A 14 -0.40 49.89 15.04
N LEU A 15 -0.91 49.18 16.03
CA LEU A 15 -2.31 49.31 16.42
C LEU A 15 -2.60 50.75 16.87
N ASN A 16 -3.46 51.47 16.14
CA ASN A 16 -3.73 52.90 16.35
C ASN A 16 -2.47 53.79 16.30
N GLY A 17 -1.42 53.35 15.62
CA GLY A 17 -0.14 54.06 15.56
C GLY A 17 0.71 53.95 16.83
N ASP A 18 0.35 53.10 17.79
CA ASP A 18 1.12 52.85 19.01
C ASP A 18 2.37 51.98 18.70
N PRO A 19 3.59 52.53 18.75
CA PRO A 19 4.82 51.80 18.45
C PRO A 19 5.07 50.58 19.36
N ASP A 20 4.45 50.55 20.55
CA ASP A 20 4.57 49.45 21.49
C ASP A 20 3.62 48.27 21.16
N GLN A 21 2.74 48.43 20.16
CA GLN A 21 1.77 47.42 19.72
C GLN A 21 1.90 47.12 18.22
N PRO A 22 3.01 46.51 17.77
CA PRO A 22 3.18 46.12 16.38
C PRO A 22 2.23 44.99 15.97
N ILE A 23 1.70 45.10 14.75
CA ILE A 23 0.90 44.08 14.05
C ILE A 23 1.58 43.76 12.71
N ILE A 24 1.58 42.48 12.33
CA ILE A 24 2.19 42.02 11.07
C ILE A 24 1.13 42.01 9.98
N MET A 25 1.28 42.89 8.99
CA MET A 25 0.34 43.08 7.88
C MET A 25 0.60 42.10 6.72
N GLY A 26 1.85 41.67 6.54
CA GLY A 26 2.22 40.78 5.44
C GLY A 26 3.71 40.47 5.43
N ARG A 27 4.14 39.67 4.45
CA ARG A 27 5.56 39.39 4.16
C ARG A 27 5.96 40.10 2.87
N THR A 28 7.17 40.65 2.80
CA THR A 28 7.72 41.23 1.56
C THR A 28 8.57 40.21 0.81
N TYR A 29 8.84 40.50 -0.46
CA TYR A 29 9.85 39.79 -1.23
C TYR A 29 11.24 40.07 -0.63
N HIS A 30 12.03 39.02 -0.39
CA HIS A 30 13.42 39.14 0.05
C HIS A 30 14.35 38.50 -1.00
N GLN A 31 15.45 39.17 -1.35
CA GLN A 31 16.37 38.70 -2.39
C GLN A 31 17.01 37.34 -2.07
N ASP A 32 17.19 37.02 -0.80
CA ASP A 32 17.72 35.71 -0.37
C ASP A 32 16.64 34.61 -0.30
N ASN A 33 15.35 34.98 -0.41
CA ASN A 33 14.21 34.07 -0.48
C ASN A 33 13.47 34.23 -1.82
N ARG A 34 14.22 34.16 -2.92
CA ARG A 34 13.63 34.16 -4.27
C ARG A 34 12.69 32.97 -4.44
N SER A 35 11.60 33.19 -5.18
CA SER A 35 10.79 32.09 -5.69
C SER A 35 11.69 31.08 -6.40
N PRO A 36 11.50 29.77 -6.21
CA PRO A 36 12.28 28.77 -6.94
C PRO A 36 12.23 28.98 -8.47
N GLY A 37 13.40 28.95 -9.11
CA GLY A 37 13.56 29.12 -10.56
C GLY A 37 13.90 30.54 -11.03
N SER A 38 14.17 30.70 -12.32
CA SER A 38 14.48 31.98 -12.96
C SER A 38 13.32 32.43 -13.85
N LEU A 39 12.96 33.72 -13.77
CA LEU A 39 12.08 34.34 -14.75
C LEU A 39 12.84 34.53 -16.08
N PRO A 40 12.21 34.30 -17.24
CA PRO A 40 10.77 34.04 -17.44
C PRO A 40 10.35 32.56 -17.34
N GLY A 41 11.27 31.63 -17.04
CA GLY A 41 11.06 30.18 -17.10
C GLY A 41 10.02 29.63 -16.12
N THR A 42 9.86 30.22 -14.94
CA THR A 42 8.88 29.80 -13.91
C THR A 42 7.69 30.76 -13.78
N LYS A 43 7.40 31.54 -14.82
CA LYS A 43 6.32 32.56 -14.80
C LYS A 43 4.92 32.00 -14.55
N THR A 44 4.72 30.70 -14.79
CA THR A 44 3.46 29.96 -14.60
C THR A 44 3.43 29.14 -13.30
N GLN A 45 4.45 29.29 -12.44
CA GLN A 45 4.54 28.56 -11.18
C GLN A 45 4.15 29.42 -9.99
N MET A 46 3.41 28.81 -9.07
CA MET A 46 3.14 29.33 -7.73
C MET A 46 3.64 28.34 -6.69
N THR A 47 4.41 28.83 -5.70
CA THR A 47 5.06 27.97 -4.71
C THR A 47 4.88 28.51 -3.29
N ILE A 48 4.48 27.64 -2.37
CA ILE A 48 4.57 27.85 -0.92
C ILE A 48 5.68 26.93 -0.40
N ARG A 49 6.87 27.50 -0.15
CA ARG A 49 8.03 26.77 0.34
C ARG A 49 8.48 27.27 1.70
N SER A 50 8.95 26.36 2.55
CA SER A 50 9.59 26.69 3.82
C SER A 50 10.93 25.97 3.96
N LYS A 51 11.96 26.67 4.45
CA LYS A 51 13.30 26.10 4.69
C LYS A 51 13.37 25.38 6.03
N THR A 52 14.12 24.29 6.08
CA THR A 52 14.51 23.63 7.34
C THR A 52 15.28 24.61 8.22
N TYR A 53 14.90 24.69 9.49
CA TYR A 53 15.61 25.54 10.45
C TYR A 53 17.04 25.02 10.66
N LYS A 54 18.04 25.86 10.38
CA LYS A 54 19.47 25.53 10.48
C LYS A 54 19.86 24.25 9.70
N GLY A 55 19.22 24.02 8.55
CA GLY A 55 19.56 22.92 7.65
C GLY A 55 19.19 23.22 6.19
N ASP A 56 19.48 22.28 5.30
CA ASP A 56 19.41 22.50 3.85
C ASP A 56 18.10 21.99 3.22
N GLY A 57 17.25 21.32 3.99
CA GLY A 57 15.97 20.77 3.51
C GLY A 57 14.84 21.81 3.34
N PHE A 58 13.70 21.37 2.79
CA PHE A 58 12.52 22.21 2.62
C PHE A 58 11.20 21.41 2.56
N ASN A 59 10.10 22.04 2.96
CA ASN A 59 8.75 21.58 2.60
C ASN A 59 8.21 22.46 1.47
N GLU A 60 7.44 21.89 0.56
CA GLU A 60 6.90 22.62 -0.60
C GLU A 60 5.51 22.14 -1.00
N LEU A 61 4.67 23.11 -1.35
CA LEU A 61 3.49 22.92 -2.18
C LEU A 61 3.66 23.82 -3.40
N ARG A 62 3.66 23.24 -4.60
CA ARG A 62 3.85 23.97 -5.87
C ARG A 62 2.74 23.65 -6.84
N PHE A 63 2.29 24.69 -7.54
CA PHE A 63 1.33 24.66 -8.63
C PHE A 63 2.05 25.10 -9.90
N GLU A 64 1.90 24.34 -10.98
CA GLU A 64 2.34 24.70 -12.33
C GLU A 64 1.10 24.78 -13.23
N ASP A 65 0.92 25.91 -13.91
CA ASP A 65 -0.23 26.18 -14.77
C ASP A 65 0.17 26.35 -16.25
N ALA A 66 1.40 25.96 -16.63
CA ALA A 66 1.80 25.92 -18.03
C ALA A 66 0.94 24.91 -18.81
N THR A 67 0.32 25.38 -19.89
CA THR A 67 -0.57 24.56 -20.73
C THR A 67 0.08 23.25 -21.17
N GLY A 68 -0.53 22.12 -20.81
CA GLY A 68 -0.07 20.77 -21.12
C GLY A 68 1.07 20.25 -20.22
N LYS A 69 1.39 20.97 -19.14
CA LYS A 69 2.40 20.62 -18.13
C LYS A 69 1.91 20.92 -16.71
N GLU A 70 0.59 20.97 -16.52
CA GLU A 70 -0.04 21.32 -15.26
C GLU A 70 0.36 20.31 -14.18
N GLU A 71 0.76 20.81 -13.01
CA GLU A 71 1.24 19.96 -11.91
C GLU A 71 0.83 20.53 -10.55
N LEU A 72 0.39 19.64 -9.66
CA LEU A 72 0.40 19.87 -8.23
C LEU A 72 1.52 19.02 -7.61
N TYR A 73 2.55 19.67 -7.09
CA TYR A 73 3.68 19.02 -6.42
C TYR A 73 3.63 19.27 -4.92
N MET A 74 3.78 18.21 -4.14
CA MET A 74 3.84 18.26 -2.69
C MET A 74 5.07 17.52 -2.19
N HIS A 75 5.88 18.19 -1.37
CA HIS A 75 7.10 17.65 -0.81
C HIS A 75 7.13 17.84 0.70
N ALA A 76 7.30 16.72 1.41
CA ALA A 76 7.59 16.69 2.83
C ALA A 76 9.06 16.29 3.05
N GLN A 77 9.83 17.10 3.77
CA GLN A 77 11.26 16.87 3.99
C GLN A 77 11.57 15.62 4.83
N LYS A 78 10.65 15.26 5.72
CA LYS A 78 10.85 14.17 6.69
C LYS A 78 9.59 13.32 6.83
N ASP A 79 8.60 13.85 7.53
CA ASP A 79 7.37 13.15 7.85
C ASP A 79 6.18 13.86 7.17
N MET A 80 5.24 13.10 6.62
CA MET A 80 3.96 13.59 6.14
C MET A 80 2.85 12.85 6.88
N THR A 81 2.07 13.59 7.67
CA THR A 81 0.86 13.07 8.32
C THR A 81 -0.36 13.62 7.60
N THR A 82 -1.29 12.75 7.22
CA THR A 82 -2.60 13.13 6.65
C THR A 82 -3.70 12.53 7.50
N GLU A 83 -4.50 13.36 8.14
CA GLU A 83 -5.68 12.95 8.90
C GLU A 83 -6.94 13.45 8.18
N VAL A 84 -7.88 12.54 7.93
CA VAL A 84 -9.17 12.84 7.30
C VAL A 84 -10.26 12.30 8.21
N LEU A 85 -11.08 13.19 8.79
CA LEU A 85 -12.04 12.84 9.85
C LEU A 85 -13.32 12.19 9.34
N HIS A 86 -13.62 12.32 8.05
CA HIS A 86 -14.82 11.78 7.44
C HIS A 86 -14.46 10.91 6.24
N ASP A 87 -14.46 11.49 5.03
CA ASP A 87 -14.25 10.73 3.81
C ASP A 87 -13.01 11.23 3.05
N ARG A 88 -12.23 10.27 2.54
CA ARG A 88 -11.20 10.52 1.51
C ARG A 88 -11.55 9.72 0.27
N THR A 89 -11.80 10.41 -0.83
CA THR A 89 -11.92 9.80 -2.16
C THR A 89 -10.69 10.16 -2.99
N THR A 90 -10.09 9.16 -3.64
CA THR A 90 -8.96 9.36 -4.58
C THR A 90 -9.37 8.79 -5.93
N THR A 91 -9.31 9.60 -6.99
CA THR A 91 -9.50 9.15 -8.37
C THR A 91 -8.27 9.55 -9.18
N VAL A 92 -7.64 8.57 -9.83
CA VAL A 92 -6.51 8.78 -10.73
C VAL A 92 -6.94 8.28 -12.11
N ASN A 93 -7.11 9.19 -13.07
CA ASN A 93 -7.68 8.88 -14.39
C ASN A 93 -6.71 8.16 -15.34
N ASN A 94 -5.43 8.14 -14.99
CA ASN A 94 -4.38 7.48 -15.76
C ASN A 94 -3.64 6.51 -14.83
N ASN A 95 -2.32 6.66 -14.69
CA ASN A 95 -1.50 5.74 -13.90
C ASN A 95 -1.33 6.22 -12.45
N HIS A 96 -1.43 5.29 -11.50
CA HIS A 96 -1.00 5.47 -10.13
C HIS A 96 0.19 4.56 -9.83
N THR A 97 1.29 5.14 -9.37
CA THR A 97 2.47 4.41 -8.92
C THR A 97 2.76 4.80 -7.48
N GLU A 98 2.81 3.80 -6.60
CA GLU A 98 3.25 3.94 -5.21
C GLU A 98 4.53 3.13 -5.01
N THR A 99 5.52 3.69 -4.33
CA THR A 99 6.76 2.99 -3.99
C THR A 99 7.06 3.18 -2.52
N VAL A 100 7.10 2.07 -1.78
CA VAL A 100 7.38 2.04 -0.34
C VAL A 100 8.66 1.23 -0.13
N VAL A 101 9.72 1.87 0.36
CA VAL A 101 11.07 1.28 0.42
C VAL A 101 11.26 0.32 1.58
N VAL A 102 10.63 0.61 2.73
CA VAL A 102 10.88 -0.14 3.98
C VAL A 102 9.71 -1.06 4.31
N GLY A 103 8.51 -0.51 4.47
CA GLY A 103 7.33 -1.32 4.82
C GLY A 103 6.02 -0.55 4.71
N GLN A 104 4.96 -1.28 4.37
CA GLN A 104 3.59 -0.78 4.28
C GLN A 104 2.69 -1.62 5.19
N THR A 105 1.90 -0.95 6.02
CA THR A 105 0.86 -1.59 6.83
C THR A 105 -0.48 -0.99 6.44
N VAL A 106 -1.43 -1.84 6.04
CA VAL A 106 -2.79 -1.43 5.72
C VAL A 106 -3.74 -2.10 6.71
N ASN A 107 -4.39 -1.29 7.54
CA ASN A 107 -5.43 -1.75 8.46
C ASN A 107 -6.78 -1.28 7.92
N VAL A 108 -7.69 -2.21 7.63
CA VAL A 108 -9.06 -1.91 7.16
C VAL A 108 -10.04 -2.41 8.22
N GLY A 109 -10.57 -1.49 9.03
CA GLY A 109 -11.47 -1.81 10.15
C GLY A 109 -10.74 -2.51 11.31
N THR A 110 -10.80 -1.95 12.52
CA THR A 110 -10.13 -2.54 13.71
C THR A 110 -11.12 -3.03 14.77
N LYS A 111 -12.43 -2.89 14.53
CA LYS A 111 -13.51 -3.32 15.45
C LYS A 111 -14.60 -4.06 14.67
N LYS A 112 -15.16 -5.10 15.28
CA LYS A 112 -16.35 -5.82 14.78
C LYS A 112 -17.62 -4.98 15.03
N GLU A 113 -17.69 -3.81 14.43
CA GLU A 113 -18.93 -3.05 14.31
C GLU A 113 -19.18 -2.87 12.80
N GLY A 114 -20.41 -3.15 12.36
CA GLY A 114 -20.69 -3.52 10.96
C GLY A 114 -20.24 -2.53 9.89
N GLY A 115 -19.78 -3.06 8.76
CA GLY A 115 -19.64 -2.28 7.51
C GLY A 115 -18.21 -1.93 7.06
N HIS A 116 -17.18 -2.61 7.55
CA HIS A 116 -15.81 -2.41 7.06
C HIS A 116 -15.40 -3.54 6.11
N ASP A 117 -15.40 -3.25 4.82
CA ASP A 117 -15.04 -4.20 3.76
C ASP A 117 -13.85 -3.69 2.94
N GLN A 118 -12.98 -4.59 2.51
CA GLN A 118 -12.02 -4.34 1.44
C GLN A 118 -12.48 -5.06 0.17
N LYS A 119 -12.75 -4.30 -0.90
CA LYS A 119 -13.04 -4.85 -2.23
C LYS A 119 -11.93 -4.47 -3.20
N ILE A 120 -11.34 -5.48 -3.84
CA ILE A 120 -10.35 -5.32 -4.89
C ILE A 120 -10.95 -5.88 -6.19
N THR A 121 -10.88 -5.12 -7.27
CA THR A 121 -11.33 -5.56 -8.61
C THR A 121 -10.23 -5.22 -9.60
N VAL A 122 -9.76 -6.22 -10.32
CA VAL A 122 -8.73 -6.10 -11.37
C VAL A 122 -9.34 -6.60 -12.66
N ALA A 123 -9.37 -5.77 -13.69
CA ALA A 123 -10.08 -6.07 -14.94
C ALA A 123 -9.28 -6.96 -15.89
N ASN A 124 -7.95 -6.88 -15.85
CA ASN A 124 -7.06 -7.67 -16.67
C ASN A 124 -6.23 -8.62 -15.78
N ASP A 125 -4.93 -8.34 -15.61
CA ASP A 125 -4.01 -9.24 -14.91
C ASP A 125 -3.63 -8.73 -13.52
N GLN A 126 -3.52 -9.65 -12.56
CA GLN A 126 -2.88 -9.42 -11.27
C GLN A 126 -1.67 -10.35 -11.12
N LYS A 127 -0.47 -9.77 -10.95
CA LYS A 127 0.76 -10.51 -10.64
C LYS A 127 1.24 -10.15 -9.25
N ILE A 128 1.44 -11.17 -8.41
CA ILE A 128 2.00 -11.03 -7.06
C ILE A 128 3.32 -11.80 -7.02
N THR A 129 4.37 -11.20 -6.48
CA THR A 129 5.66 -11.86 -6.25
C THR A 129 6.06 -11.62 -4.81
N VAL A 130 6.17 -12.69 -4.02
CA VAL A 130 6.64 -12.67 -2.65
C VAL A 130 7.99 -13.37 -2.62
N GLN A 131 9.04 -12.65 -2.23
CA GLN A 131 10.41 -13.18 -2.27
C GLN A 131 10.78 -14.06 -1.07
N ASN A 132 10.10 -13.85 0.06
CA ASN A 132 10.29 -14.62 1.27
C ASN A 132 9.01 -15.40 1.60
N ASN A 133 8.34 -15.09 2.72
CA ASN A 133 7.18 -15.84 3.18
C ASN A 133 5.87 -15.09 2.97
N GLN A 134 4.81 -15.83 2.61
CA GLN A 134 3.43 -15.36 2.66
C GLN A 134 2.65 -16.17 3.70
N THR A 135 1.96 -15.48 4.62
CA THR A 135 1.06 -16.11 5.59
C THR A 135 -0.35 -15.57 5.38
N LEU A 136 -1.34 -16.45 5.34
CA LEU A 136 -2.75 -16.11 5.19
C LEU A 136 -3.54 -16.72 6.34
N ASN A 137 -4.10 -15.88 7.21
CA ASN A 137 -5.01 -16.29 8.28
C ASN A 137 -6.43 -15.84 7.92
N VAL A 138 -7.36 -16.80 7.82
CA VAL A 138 -8.79 -16.55 7.58
C VAL A 138 -9.57 -17.12 8.77
N ASN A 139 -10.18 -16.25 9.57
CA ASN A 139 -10.84 -16.66 10.82
C ASN A 139 -12.21 -17.30 10.63
N ASN A 140 -12.86 -17.04 9.49
CA ASN A 140 -14.15 -17.62 9.15
C ASN A 140 -13.98 -18.43 7.85
N ASP A 141 -14.71 -18.10 6.80
CA ASP A 141 -14.72 -18.90 5.57
C ASP A 141 -13.81 -18.34 4.48
N ARG A 142 -13.19 -19.24 3.71
CA ARG A 142 -12.53 -18.92 2.44
C ARG A 142 -13.24 -19.63 1.30
N LYS A 143 -13.83 -18.89 0.38
CA LYS A 143 -14.34 -19.41 -0.90
C LYS A 143 -13.36 -19.09 -2.01
N LYS A 144 -13.03 -20.10 -2.82
CA LYS A 144 -12.21 -19.96 -4.03
C LYS A 144 -13.01 -20.46 -5.24
N ASP A 145 -13.13 -19.63 -6.25
CA ASP A 145 -13.77 -19.97 -7.53
C ASP A 145 -12.79 -19.62 -8.65
N VAL A 146 -12.55 -20.57 -9.55
CA VAL A 146 -11.57 -20.46 -10.65
C VAL A 146 -12.27 -20.90 -11.92
N GLY A 147 -12.50 -19.96 -12.84
CA GLY A 147 -13.28 -20.21 -14.05
C GLY A 147 -12.57 -21.04 -15.12
N ASN A 148 -11.25 -21.24 -15.01
CA ASN A 148 -10.46 -22.05 -15.94
C ASN A 148 -9.48 -22.95 -15.15
N ASN A 149 -8.18 -22.90 -15.45
CA ASN A 149 -7.20 -23.80 -14.84
C ASN A 149 -6.62 -23.26 -13.53
N GLN A 150 -6.25 -24.19 -12.64
CA GLN A 150 -5.43 -23.92 -11.47
C GLN A 150 -4.22 -24.85 -11.46
N ASP A 151 -3.04 -24.27 -11.63
CA ASP A 151 -1.76 -24.98 -11.51
C ASP A 151 -1.11 -24.66 -10.16
N SER A 152 -0.59 -25.69 -9.48
CA SER A 152 0.14 -25.55 -8.22
C SER A 152 1.44 -26.35 -8.27
N LYS A 153 2.55 -25.73 -7.88
CA LYS A 153 3.84 -26.40 -7.76
C LYS A 153 4.45 -26.06 -6.40
N VAL A 154 4.61 -27.08 -5.58
CA VAL A 154 5.30 -27.01 -4.29
C VAL A 154 6.61 -27.79 -4.42
N VAL A 155 7.74 -27.15 -4.15
CA VAL A 155 9.08 -27.77 -4.27
C VAL A 155 9.45 -28.53 -2.99
N GLY A 156 9.03 -28.00 -1.84
CA GLY A 156 9.15 -28.68 -0.56
C GLY A 156 7.92 -29.54 -0.26
N ASP A 157 7.58 -29.64 1.02
CA ASP A 157 6.45 -30.43 1.48
C ASP A 157 5.13 -29.65 1.37
N ASP A 158 4.07 -30.34 0.96
CA ASP A 158 2.69 -29.87 1.03
C ASP A 158 1.95 -30.69 2.10
N THR A 159 1.36 -30.01 3.08
CA THR A 159 0.68 -30.64 4.23
C THR A 159 -0.69 -29.99 4.42
N GLU A 160 -1.73 -30.82 4.38
CA GLU A 160 -3.11 -30.39 4.59
C GLU A 160 -3.71 -31.15 5.79
N ALA A 161 -4.33 -30.41 6.71
CA ALA A 161 -5.08 -30.96 7.83
C ALA A 161 -6.53 -30.48 7.73
N VAL A 162 -7.46 -31.42 7.58
CA VAL A 162 -8.91 -31.15 7.56
C VAL A 162 -9.53 -31.81 8.79
N GLU A 163 -9.95 -31.00 9.76
CA GLU A 163 -10.48 -31.51 11.04
C GLU A 163 -11.87 -32.14 10.94
N LYS A 164 -12.61 -31.83 9.87
CA LYS A 164 -13.95 -32.36 9.60
C LYS A 164 -13.92 -33.25 8.37
N SER A 165 -14.57 -32.85 7.28
CA SER A 165 -14.67 -33.64 6.06
C SER A 165 -13.98 -32.96 4.89
N GLN A 166 -13.31 -33.77 4.07
CA GLN A 166 -12.80 -33.37 2.76
C GLN A 166 -13.62 -34.10 1.69
N ASN A 167 -14.20 -33.35 0.75
CA ASN A 167 -14.96 -33.90 -0.36
C ASN A 167 -14.31 -33.46 -1.66
N ILE A 168 -13.98 -34.43 -2.51
CA ILE A 168 -13.34 -34.19 -3.81
C ILE A 168 -14.27 -34.77 -4.89
N THR A 169 -14.64 -33.94 -5.85
CA THR A 169 -15.40 -34.35 -7.03
C THR A 169 -14.61 -34.01 -8.27
N VAL A 170 -14.33 -35.00 -9.11
CA VAL A 170 -13.59 -34.84 -10.37
C VAL A 170 -14.50 -35.31 -11.49
N GLY A 171 -14.82 -34.40 -12.42
CA GLY A 171 -15.78 -34.69 -13.50
C GLY A 171 -15.23 -35.56 -14.63
N LYS A 172 -13.91 -35.79 -14.66
CA LYS A 172 -13.21 -36.64 -15.62
C LYS A 172 -12.20 -37.52 -14.86
N ASP A 173 -10.94 -37.53 -15.27
CA ASP A 173 -9.92 -38.41 -14.71
C ASP A 173 -9.27 -37.84 -13.44
N TYR A 174 -9.15 -38.68 -12.41
CA TYR A 174 -8.33 -38.40 -11.24
C TYR A 174 -7.06 -39.25 -11.30
N THR A 175 -5.93 -38.60 -11.57
CA THR A 175 -4.62 -39.27 -11.66
C THR A 175 -3.77 -38.88 -10.47
N LEU A 176 -3.27 -39.87 -9.74
CA LEU A 176 -2.32 -39.70 -8.64
C LEU A 176 -1.02 -40.42 -8.98
N THR A 177 0.06 -39.66 -9.14
CA THR A 177 1.41 -40.22 -9.36
C THR A 177 2.25 -40.04 -8.11
N VAL A 178 2.69 -41.16 -7.52
CA VAL A 178 3.55 -41.19 -6.34
C VAL A 178 4.81 -41.97 -6.66
N THR A 179 5.98 -41.36 -6.47
CA THR A 179 7.26 -41.91 -6.93
C THR A 179 7.89 -42.92 -5.97
N ASN A 180 7.54 -42.85 -4.67
CA ASN A 180 8.15 -43.69 -3.65
C ASN A 180 7.16 -44.64 -2.99
N SER A 181 6.15 -44.12 -2.29
CA SER A 181 5.12 -44.96 -1.66
C SER A 181 3.82 -44.21 -1.44
N LEU A 182 2.70 -44.83 -1.76
CA LEU A 182 1.36 -44.37 -1.40
C LEU A 182 0.89 -45.13 -0.15
N THR A 183 0.40 -44.41 0.86
CA THR A 183 -0.20 -45.01 2.06
C THR A 183 -1.55 -44.37 2.34
N ILE A 184 -2.58 -45.20 2.50
CA ILE A 184 -3.93 -44.82 2.92
C ILE A 184 -4.19 -45.52 4.25
N LYS A 185 -4.40 -44.74 5.32
CA LYS A 185 -4.65 -45.23 6.66
C LYS A 185 -6.07 -44.86 7.11
N VAL A 186 -6.79 -45.83 7.66
CA VAL A 186 -8.14 -45.65 8.24
C VAL A 186 -8.15 -46.33 9.60
N GLY A 187 -8.08 -45.55 10.69
CA GLY A 187 -7.84 -46.12 12.01
C GLY A 187 -6.53 -46.93 12.02
N GLU A 188 -6.57 -48.20 12.42
CA GLU A 188 -5.42 -49.11 12.37
C GLU A 188 -5.25 -49.83 11.02
N CYS A 189 -6.22 -49.72 10.11
CA CYS A 189 -6.17 -50.35 8.79
C CYS A 189 -5.25 -49.58 7.84
N VAL A 190 -4.51 -50.29 6.99
CA VAL A 190 -3.54 -49.71 6.05
C VAL A 190 -3.65 -50.38 4.68
N LEU A 191 -3.73 -49.53 3.64
CA LEU A 191 -3.38 -49.85 2.26
C LEU A 191 -2.09 -49.11 1.92
N LYS A 192 -1.02 -49.85 1.58
CA LYS A 192 0.26 -49.26 1.16
C LYS A 192 0.78 -49.90 -0.12
N MET A 193 1.23 -49.06 -1.05
CA MET A 193 1.91 -49.46 -2.27
C MET A 193 3.29 -48.82 -2.33
N ASN A 194 4.32 -49.61 -2.59
CA ASN A 194 5.70 -49.14 -2.75
C ASN A 194 6.13 -49.14 -4.22
N LYS A 195 7.17 -48.35 -4.55
CA LYS A 195 7.73 -48.25 -5.90
C LYS A 195 8.27 -49.55 -6.50
N ASP A 196 8.56 -50.55 -5.67
CA ASP A 196 9.02 -51.88 -6.09
C ASP A 196 7.86 -52.81 -6.49
N GLY A 197 6.62 -52.32 -6.43
CA GLY A 197 5.41 -53.07 -6.75
C GLY A 197 4.83 -53.84 -5.57
N THR A 198 5.46 -53.83 -4.39
CA THR A 198 4.90 -54.48 -3.20
C THR A 198 3.65 -53.75 -2.71
N ILE A 199 2.60 -54.52 -2.43
CA ILE A 199 1.33 -54.04 -1.90
C ILE A 199 1.10 -54.69 -0.53
N LEU A 200 0.88 -53.85 0.49
CA LEU A 200 0.48 -54.27 1.83
C LEU A 200 -0.98 -53.88 2.06
N LEU A 201 -1.78 -54.89 2.42
CA LEU A 201 -3.14 -54.74 2.89
C LEU A 201 -3.20 -55.30 4.30
N ASN A 202 -3.47 -54.45 5.29
CA ASN A 202 -3.68 -54.87 6.68
C ASN A 202 -5.02 -54.33 7.17
N GLY A 203 -5.96 -55.22 7.42
CA GLY A 203 -7.24 -54.93 8.06
C GLY A 203 -7.36 -55.74 9.35
N VAL A 204 -7.80 -55.09 10.43
CA VAL A 204 -8.11 -55.76 11.70
C VAL A 204 -9.50 -56.39 11.63
#